data_AF-A0A935FSE7-F1
#
_entry.id   AF-A0A935FSE7-F1
#
_cell.length_a   1.000
_cell.length_b   1.000
_cell.length_c   1.000
_cell.angle_alpha   90.00
_cell.angle_beta   90.00
_cell.angle_gamma   90.00
#
_symmetry.space_group_name_H-M   'P 1'
#
loop_
_entity.id
_entity.type
_entity.pdbx_description
1 polymer ?
#
loop_
_entity_poly.entity_id
_entity_poly.type
_entity_poly.pdbx_seq_one_letter_code
_entity_poly.pdbx_strand_id
1 'polypeptide(L)'
;MKHQILIAVICSSVFLLLLLPCEVSADWSTNANENLTIGHFTNSDSRSDSTPGLLPEEIMNNLRDQNGNKIITEEDPDGDAFQRKIFNGLGINNYFGYSVASAGDVNGDGFDDIIVGAYGYNSFTGRAYLFYGGLIMNTIADMVFTGVPDSWFGSSVSTAGDVNGDGYDDVIIGAYAYNYSTGRAYIYYGGSNMNNSADVIMTGSAMENRLGVSVRSAGDVNGDGYSDVIIGADRNYSSWTGGANIYFGGSSMNNTADVILTGEAPFNLSGFFSLICRRFKW
;
A
#
# COMPACT_ATOMS: atom_id res chain seq x y z
N MET A 1 -21.15 -15.26 31.94
CA MET A 1 -20.68 -13.96 32.48
C MET A 1 -20.15 -13.14 31.31
N LYS A 2 -20.92 -12.17 30.79
CA LYS A 2 -20.46 -11.30 29.70
C LYS A 2 -19.44 -10.30 30.26
N HIS A 3 -18.23 -10.27 29.71
CA HIS A 3 -17.32 -9.15 29.90
C HIS A 3 -17.75 -8.04 28.94
N GLN A 4 -18.07 -6.85 29.48
CA GLN A 4 -18.24 -5.64 28.69
C GLN A 4 -16.87 -4.99 28.51
N ILE A 5 -16.47 -4.72 27.26
CA ILE A 5 -15.35 -3.82 26.98
C ILE A 5 -15.94 -2.40 26.92
N LEU A 6 -15.58 -1.60 27.92
CA LEU A 6 -15.91 -0.20 28.04
C LEU A 6 -14.90 0.60 27.19
N ILE A 7 -15.34 1.20 26.07
CA ILE A 7 -14.56 2.24 25.40
C ILE A 7 -15.28 3.57 25.66
N ALA A 8 -14.75 4.33 26.62
CA ALA A 8 -15.19 5.68 26.90
C ALA A 8 -14.50 6.64 25.93
N VAL A 9 -15.24 7.25 25.02
CA VAL A 9 -14.81 8.47 24.31
C VAL A 9 -15.56 9.63 24.96
N ILE A 10 -14.83 10.47 25.69
CA ILE A 10 -15.38 11.67 26.31
C ILE A 10 -15.29 12.80 25.30
N CYS A 11 -16.42 13.23 24.73
CA CYS A 11 -16.60 14.64 24.36
C CYS A 11 -18.10 15.00 24.20
N SER A 12 -18.54 15.89 25.10
CA SER A 12 -19.67 16.83 25.00
C SER A 12 -21.10 16.30 24.73
N SER A 13 -21.80 16.09 25.84
CA SER A 13 -23.20 16.49 26.12
C SER A 13 -24.37 15.96 25.26
N VAL A 14 -25.27 15.25 25.95
CA VAL A 14 -26.64 14.80 25.61
C VAL A 14 -26.72 13.37 25.04
N PHE A 15 -26.97 12.41 25.94
CA PHE A 15 -27.27 11.00 25.63
C PHE A 15 -28.79 10.83 25.49
N LEU A 16 -29.28 10.44 24.30
CA LEU A 16 -30.61 9.86 24.11
C LEU A 16 -30.40 8.40 23.68
N LEU A 17 -30.70 7.46 24.58
CA LEU A 17 -30.52 6.03 24.39
C LEU A 17 -31.77 5.44 23.70
N LEU A 18 -31.65 5.00 22.45
CA LEU A 18 -32.65 4.18 21.77
C LEU A 18 -32.01 2.82 21.46
N LEU A 19 -32.50 1.78 22.14
CA LEU A 19 -32.10 0.38 22.00
C LEU A 19 -32.94 -0.29 20.91
N LEU A 20 -32.28 -1.00 19.98
CA LEU A 20 -32.90 -2.12 19.25
C LEU A 20 -31.96 -3.34 19.33
N PRO A 21 -32.47 -4.55 19.62
CA PRO A 21 -31.65 -5.73 19.88
C PRO A 21 -31.23 -6.45 18.59
N CYS A 22 -29.97 -6.89 18.55
CA CYS A 22 -29.51 -7.97 17.66
C CYS A 22 -29.41 -9.23 18.53
N GLU A 23 -30.23 -10.24 18.23
CA GLU A 23 -30.20 -11.54 18.90
C GLU A 23 -29.25 -12.50 18.16
N VAL A 24 -28.32 -13.09 18.90
CA VAL A 24 -27.73 -14.39 18.56
C VAL A 24 -27.76 -15.24 19.82
N SER A 25 -28.61 -16.27 19.82
CA SER A 25 -28.65 -17.31 20.83
C SER A 25 -27.65 -18.43 20.46
N ALA A 26 -26.70 -18.72 21.34
CA ALA A 26 -25.94 -19.96 21.29
C ALA A 26 -26.37 -20.81 22.49
N ASP A 27 -27.04 -21.92 22.21
CA ASP A 27 -27.42 -22.93 23.19
C ASP A 27 -26.24 -23.89 23.38
N TRP A 28 -25.78 -24.08 24.61
CA TRP A 28 -24.71 -25.02 24.95
C TRP A 28 -25.31 -26.16 25.78
N SER A 29 -25.56 -27.31 25.15
CA SER A 29 -25.80 -28.56 25.89
C SER A 29 -24.50 -29.35 26.00
N THR A 30 -24.03 -29.57 27.23
CA THR A 30 -22.96 -30.51 27.53
C THR A 30 -23.48 -31.94 27.44
N ASN A 31 -22.82 -32.81 26.67
CA ASN A 31 -22.79 -34.23 26.98
C ASN A 31 -21.38 -34.76 26.86
N ALA A 32 -20.93 -35.36 27.96
CA ALA A 32 -19.68 -36.10 28.07
C ALA A 32 -19.81 -37.45 27.36
N ASN A 33 -18.66 -37.97 26.93
CA ASN A 33 -18.39 -39.28 26.35
C ASN A 33 -18.38 -39.29 24.81
N GLU A 34 -17.20 -39.16 24.20
CA GLU A 34 -16.50 -40.26 23.52
C GLU A 34 -15.23 -39.75 22.80
N ASN A 35 -14.12 -40.43 23.07
CA ASN A 35 -12.86 -40.57 22.32
C ASN A 35 -12.21 -39.34 21.63
N LEU A 36 -11.08 -38.95 22.23
CA LEU A 36 -10.05 -38.07 21.69
C LEU A 36 -9.55 -38.58 20.33
N THR A 37 -10.09 -38.02 19.25
CA THR A 37 -9.50 -38.08 17.92
C THR A 37 -8.82 -36.74 17.68
N ILE A 38 -7.57 -36.74 17.20
CA ILE A 38 -6.84 -35.51 16.87
C ILE A 38 -7.63 -34.81 15.76
N GLY A 39 -8.43 -33.82 16.15
CA GLY A 39 -9.25 -33.02 15.26
C GLY A 39 -8.34 -32.24 14.33
N HIS A 40 -8.50 -32.48 13.04
CA HIS A 40 -8.12 -31.57 11.98
C HIS A 40 -8.69 -30.19 12.36
N PHE A 41 -7.82 -29.22 12.63
CA PHE A 41 -8.26 -27.83 12.77
C PHE A 41 -8.76 -27.38 11.40
N THR A 42 -10.04 -27.55 11.10
CA THR A 42 -10.67 -26.77 10.04
C THR A 42 -10.83 -25.37 10.60
N ASN A 43 -10.02 -24.47 10.06
CA ASN A 43 -10.16 -23.05 10.33
C ASN A 43 -11.54 -22.66 9.77
N SER A 44 -12.53 -22.48 10.65
CA SER A 44 -13.85 -21.99 10.28
C SER A 44 -13.75 -20.48 10.04
N ASP A 45 -13.01 -20.07 9.01
CA ASP A 45 -13.21 -18.73 8.46
C ASP A 45 -14.52 -18.79 7.69
N SER A 46 -15.59 -18.31 8.32
CA SER A 46 -16.95 -18.28 7.76
C SER A 46 -17.21 -17.01 6.96
N ARG A 47 -16.15 -16.37 6.45
CA ARG A 47 -16.27 -15.39 5.38
C ARG A 47 -16.47 -16.16 4.09
N SER A 48 -17.72 -16.40 3.72
CA SER A 48 -18.06 -16.72 2.33
C SER A 48 -17.56 -15.57 1.47
N ASP A 49 -16.42 -15.75 0.80
CA ASP A 49 -15.94 -14.81 -0.19
C ASP A 49 -16.87 -14.97 -1.40
N SER A 50 -17.90 -14.12 -1.46
CA SER A 50 -18.86 -14.19 -2.54
C SER A 50 -18.14 -13.90 -3.85
N THR A 51 -18.23 -14.81 -4.82
CA THR A 51 -17.86 -14.55 -6.21
C THR A 51 -18.30 -13.14 -6.61
N PRO A 52 -17.43 -12.30 -7.23
CA PRO A 52 -17.81 -10.98 -7.70
C PRO A 52 -19.17 -11.06 -8.42
N GLY A 53 -20.10 -10.20 -8.02
CA GLY A 53 -21.50 -10.31 -8.40
C GLY A 53 -21.71 -10.61 -9.89
N LEU A 54 -22.30 -11.78 -10.17
CA LEU A 54 -22.80 -12.23 -11.46
C LEU A 54 -21.79 -12.17 -12.62
N LEU A 55 -20.69 -12.92 -12.53
CA LEU A 55 -20.02 -13.38 -13.76
C LEU A 55 -20.96 -14.36 -14.48
N PRO A 56 -21.27 -14.16 -15.78
CA PRO A 56 -22.04 -15.11 -16.55
C PRO A 56 -21.42 -16.52 -16.47
N GLU A 57 -22.26 -17.54 -16.32
CA GLU A 57 -21.85 -18.95 -16.26
C GLU A 57 -21.00 -19.38 -17.47
N GLU A 58 -21.14 -18.67 -18.60
CA GLU A 58 -20.31 -18.81 -19.79
C GLU A 58 -18.85 -18.39 -19.58
N ILE A 59 -18.60 -17.34 -18.78
CA ILE A 59 -17.24 -16.94 -18.41
C ILE A 59 -16.64 -18.02 -17.50
N MET A 60 -17.39 -18.43 -16.46
CA MET A 60 -16.97 -19.46 -15.51
C MET A 60 -16.58 -20.78 -16.21
N ASN A 61 -17.33 -21.17 -17.25
CA ASN A 61 -17.07 -22.41 -18.01
C ASN A 61 -15.83 -22.37 -18.91
N ASN A 62 -15.31 -21.18 -19.21
CA ASN A 62 -14.14 -20.97 -20.05
C ASN A 62 -12.87 -20.61 -19.28
N LEU A 63 -12.94 -20.49 -17.95
CA LEU A 63 -11.78 -20.19 -17.11
C LEU A 63 -10.75 -21.31 -17.16
N ARG A 64 -9.48 -20.91 -17.16
CA ARG A 64 -8.30 -21.78 -17.15
C ARG A 64 -7.32 -21.30 -16.09
N ASP A 65 -6.60 -22.23 -15.45
CA ASP A 65 -5.49 -21.91 -14.55
C ASP A 65 -4.28 -21.36 -15.32
N GLN A 66 -3.20 -21.01 -14.60
CA GLN A 66 -1.94 -20.54 -15.19
C GLN A 66 -1.24 -21.57 -16.09
N ASN A 67 -1.69 -22.83 -16.09
CA ASN A 67 -1.18 -23.91 -16.92
C ASN A 67 -2.16 -24.26 -18.08
N GLY A 68 -3.27 -23.54 -18.22
CA GLY A 68 -4.28 -23.78 -19.25
C GLY A 68 -5.30 -24.87 -18.92
N ASN A 69 -5.37 -25.36 -17.68
CA ASN A 69 -6.34 -26.38 -17.25
C ASN A 69 -7.68 -25.75 -16.89
N LYS A 70 -8.80 -26.39 -17.26
CA LYS A 70 -10.14 -25.94 -16.86
C LYS A 70 -10.28 -26.02 -15.34
N ILE A 71 -10.59 -24.89 -14.72
CA ILE A 71 -10.88 -24.82 -13.29
C ILE A 71 -12.31 -25.34 -13.10
N ILE A 72 -12.48 -26.45 -12.38
CA ILE A 72 -13.80 -27.03 -12.09
C ILE A 72 -14.16 -26.75 -10.63
N THR A 73 -15.44 -26.45 -10.39
CA THR A 73 -16.02 -26.08 -9.08
C THR A 73 -15.89 -27.15 -7.99
N GLU A 74 -15.46 -28.37 -8.34
CA GLU A 74 -15.30 -29.49 -7.40
C GLU A 74 -13.95 -29.48 -6.67
N GLU A 75 -12.91 -28.85 -7.24
CA GLU A 75 -11.58 -28.74 -6.59
C GLU A 75 -11.46 -27.49 -5.70
N ASP A 76 -12.41 -26.57 -5.82
CA ASP A 76 -12.48 -25.32 -5.07
C ASP A 76 -13.97 -24.95 -4.83
N PRO A 77 -14.59 -25.52 -3.79
CA PRO A 77 -16.00 -25.30 -3.49
C PRO A 77 -16.32 -23.87 -3.02
N ASP A 78 -15.31 -23.12 -2.58
CA ASP A 78 -15.42 -21.75 -2.07
C ASP A 78 -15.13 -20.70 -3.15
N GLY A 79 -14.48 -21.08 -4.26
CA GLY A 79 -14.19 -20.19 -5.38
C GLY A 79 -12.97 -19.27 -5.14
N ASP A 80 -12.09 -19.60 -4.19
CA ASP A 80 -10.93 -18.78 -3.80
C ASP A 80 -9.61 -19.20 -4.49
N ALA A 81 -9.53 -20.42 -5.03
CA ALA A 81 -8.43 -20.87 -5.88
C ALA A 81 -8.41 -20.09 -7.21
N PHE A 82 -9.51 -19.41 -7.55
CA PHE A 82 -9.61 -18.44 -8.63
C PHE A 82 -8.73 -17.19 -8.43
N GLN A 83 -8.36 -16.83 -7.19
CA GLN A 83 -7.67 -15.57 -6.89
C GLN A 83 -6.27 -15.75 -6.29
N ARG A 84 -5.93 -16.93 -5.76
CA ARG A 84 -4.60 -17.12 -5.18
C ARG A 84 -3.51 -17.21 -6.25
N LYS A 85 -2.97 -16.05 -6.63
CA LYS A 85 -1.78 -15.94 -7.47
C LYS A 85 -0.51 -15.84 -6.64
N ILE A 86 0.51 -16.59 -7.03
CA ILE A 86 1.86 -16.48 -6.47
C ILE A 86 2.71 -15.71 -7.46
N PHE A 87 3.00 -14.46 -7.12
CA PHE A 87 3.93 -13.62 -7.86
C PHE A 87 5.35 -14.03 -7.50
N ASN A 88 6.11 -14.51 -8.48
CA ASN A 88 7.49 -14.94 -8.27
C ASN A 88 8.46 -13.89 -8.83
N GLY A 89 9.50 -13.58 -8.06
CA GLY A 89 10.59 -12.75 -8.55
C GLY A 89 11.36 -13.45 -9.68
N LEU A 90 11.83 -12.67 -10.66
CA LEU A 90 12.54 -13.18 -11.85
C LEU A 90 13.96 -13.72 -11.58
N GLY A 91 14.39 -13.82 -10.32
CA GLY A 91 15.73 -14.31 -9.97
C GLY A 91 15.98 -14.44 -8.46
N ILE A 92 16.96 -15.26 -8.12
CA ILE A 92 17.40 -15.51 -6.74
C ILE A 92 18.05 -14.25 -6.14
N ASN A 93 17.95 -14.08 -4.81
CA ASN A 93 18.54 -12.96 -4.06
C ASN A 93 18.11 -11.55 -4.49
N ASN A 94 17.06 -11.43 -5.31
CA ASN A 94 16.53 -10.12 -5.71
C ASN A 94 15.66 -9.48 -4.60
N TYR A 95 15.29 -10.23 -3.57
CA TYR A 95 14.35 -9.82 -2.52
C TYR A 95 13.01 -9.31 -3.07
N PHE A 96 12.49 -9.99 -4.10
CA PHE A 96 11.15 -9.72 -4.59
C PHE A 96 10.12 -9.90 -3.48
N GLY A 97 9.20 -8.94 -3.35
CA GLY A 97 8.24 -8.90 -2.25
C GLY A 97 8.77 -8.23 -0.98
N TYR A 98 9.92 -7.57 -1.04
CA TYR A 98 10.43 -6.81 0.12
C TYR A 98 9.52 -5.64 0.50
N SER A 99 8.94 -4.99 -0.50
CA SER A 99 7.92 -3.97 -0.34
C SER A 99 6.78 -4.26 -1.31
N VAL A 100 5.54 -4.06 -0.86
CA VAL A 100 4.31 -4.32 -1.63
C VAL A 100 3.27 -3.24 -1.33
N ALA A 101 2.50 -2.83 -2.32
CA ALA A 101 1.38 -1.91 -2.16
C ALA A 101 0.35 -2.08 -3.31
N SER A 102 -0.87 -1.59 -3.09
CA SER A 102 -1.71 -1.19 -4.23
C SER A 102 -1.01 -0.06 -4.97
N ALA A 103 -1.03 -0.13 -6.30
CA ALA A 103 -0.57 0.92 -7.19
C ALA A 103 -1.69 1.92 -7.54
N GLY A 104 -2.94 1.61 -7.17
CA GLY A 104 -4.13 2.31 -7.70
C GLY A 104 -4.48 1.80 -9.10
N ASP A 105 -5.48 2.40 -9.75
CA ASP A 105 -5.84 2.07 -11.13
C ASP A 105 -4.95 2.87 -12.10
N VAL A 106 -3.76 2.34 -12.39
CA VAL A 106 -2.75 3.06 -13.18
C VAL A 106 -3.00 2.94 -14.68
N ASN A 107 -3.85 2.00 -15.10
CA ASN A 107 -4.16 1.74 -16.50
C ASN A 107 -5.58 2.20 -16.91
N GLY A 108 -6.42 2.58 -15.94
CA GLY A 108 -7.77 3.11 -16.09
C GLY A 108 -8.81 2.05 -16.46
N ASP A 109 -8.61 0.79 -16.07
CA ASP A 109 -9.53 -0.30 -16.35
C ASP A 109 -10.61 -0.51 -15.27
N GLY A 110 -10.55 0.28 -14.20
CA GLY A 110 -11.46 0.26 -13.07
C GLY A 110 -11.05 -0.71 -11.96
N PHE A 111 -9.88 -1.34 -12.05
CA PHE A 111 -9.33 -2.22 -11.01
C PHE A 111 -8.00 -1.69 -10.48
N ASP A 112 -7.84 -1.70 -9.16
CA ASP A 112 -6.54 -1.41 -8.54
C ASP A 112 -5.46 -2.40 -8.99
N ASP A 113 -4.30 -1.86 -9.33
CA ASP A 113 -3.09 -2.57 -9.73
C ASP A 113 -2.16 -2.84 -8.52
N ILE A 114 -1.11 -3.64 -8.75
CA ILE A 114 -0.17 -4.06 -7.70
C ILE A 114 1.26 -3.65 -8.05
N ILE A 115 1.96 -3.03 -7.09
CA ILE A 115 3.40 -2.75 -7.21
C ILE A 115 4.21 -3.53 -6.16
N VAL A 116 5.30 -4.15 -6.61
CA VAL A 116 6.18 -4.99 -5.80
C VAL A 116 7.64 -4.60 -5.97
N GLY A 117 8.32 -4.31 -4.88
CA GLY A 117 9.74 -3.99 -4.84
C GLY A 117 10.67 -5.20 -4.70
N ALA A 118 11.86 -5.10 -5.30
CA ALA A 118 12.92 -6.10 -5.29
C ALA A 118 14.31 -5.41 -5.31
N TYR A 119 14.68 -4.83 -4.18
CA TYR A 119 15.86 -3.95 -4.09
C TYR A 119 17.20 -4.66 -4.27
N GLY A 120 17.29 -5.99 -4.14
CA GLY A 120 18.56 -6.71 -4.30
C GLY A 120 18.93 -7.06 -5.74
N TYR A 121 18.06 -6.76 -6.71
CA TYR A 121 18.34 -7.04 -8.11
C TYR A 121 19.70 -6.47 -8.56
N ASN A 122 20.51 -7.32 -9.22
CA ASN A 122 21.78 -6.97 -9.85
C ASN A 122 22.69 -6.11 -8.95
N SER A 123 23.17 -6.71 -7.86
CA SER A 123 24.03 -6.04 -6.87
C SER A 123 23.41 -4.73 -6.37
N PHE A 124 22.18 -4.80 -5.85
CA PHE A 124 21.46 -3.66 -5.28
C PHE A 124 21.17 -2.49 -6.24
N THR A 125 21.25 -2.73 -7.56
CA THR A 125 20.64 -1.82 -8.56
C THR A 125 19.15 -1.65 -8.26
N GLY A 126 18.48 -2.75 -7.91
CA GLY A 126 17.08 -2.77 -7.49
C GLY A 126 16.07 -2.68 -8.64
N ARG A 127 14.89 -3.24 -8.40
CA ARG A 127 13.75 -3.21 -9.32
C ARG A 127 12.43 -3.02 -8.58
N ALA A 128 11.43 -2.55 -9.31
CA ALA A 128 10.03 -2.70 -8.94
C ALA A 128 9.25 -3.28 -10.13
N TYR A 129 8.18 -3.99 -9.82
CA TYR A 129 7.35 -4.72 -10.76
C TYR A 129 5.91 -4.27 -10.57
N LEU A 130 5.28 -3.85 -11.67
CA LEU A 130 3.86 -3.52 -11.71
C LEU A 130 3.10 -4.68 -12.35
N PHE A 131 2.00 -5.05 -11.75
CA PHE A 131 1.06 -6.05 -12.26
C PHE A 131 -0.30 -5.40 -12.34
N TYR A 132 -0.90 -5.41 -13.52
CA TYR A 132 -2.24 -4.91 -13.67
C TYR A 132 -3.24 -5.81 -12.95
N GLY A 133 -4.16 -5.15 -12.26
CA GLY A 133 -5.33 -5.72 -11.65
C GLY A 133 -6.29 -6.25 -12.71
N GLY A 134 -7.48 -6.60 -12.24
CA GLY A 134 -8.54 -7.08 -13.10
C GLY A 134 -9.19 -8.34 -12.54
N LEU A 135 -10.33 -8.67 -13.16
CA LEU A 135 -11.12 -9.83 -12.78
C LEU A 135 -10.31 -11.14 -12.79
N ILE A 136 -9.35 -11.24 -13.71
CA ILE A 136 -8.40 -12.35 -13.79
C ILE A 136 -7.01 -11.75 -13.94
N MET A 137 -6.28 -11.68 -12.83
CA MET A 137 -4.87 -11.28 -12.86
C MET A 137 -3.99 -12.40 -13.41
N ASN A 138 -2.90 -12.01 -14.08
CA ASN A 138 -1.81 -12.92 -14.42
C ASN A 138 -0.56 -12.56 -13.59
N THR A 139 0.43 -13.45 -13.53
CA THR A 139 1.63 -13.28 -12.69
C THR A 139 2.84 -12.73 -13.46
N ILE A 140 2.63 -12.23 -14.68
CA ILE A 140 3.67 -11.61 -15.50
C ILE A 140 3.57 -10.11 -15.26
N ALA A 141 4.70 -9.49 -14.92
CA ALA A 141 4.72 -8.05 -14.70
C ALA A 141 4.47 -7.31 -16.02
N ASP A 142 3.48 -6.42 -16.01
CA ASP A 142 3.16 -5.54 -17.14
C ASP A 142 4.22 -4.44 -17.29
N MET A 143 4.83 -4.02 -16.17
CA MET A 143 5.95 -3.10 -16.18
C MET A 143 7.06 -3.49 -15.21
N VAL A 144 8.31 -3.24 -15.62
CA VAL A 144 9.50 -3.41 -14.79
C VAL A 144 10.30 -2.13 -14.77
N PHE A 145 10.41 -1.54 -13.59
CA PHE A 145 11.23 -0.37 -13.30
C PHE A 145 12.59 -0.83 -12.79
N THR A 146 13.67 -0.24 -13.30
CA THR A 146 15.04 -0.58 -12.86
C THR A 146 15.73 0.67 -12.34
N GLY A 147 16.29 0.57 -11.14
CA GLY A 147 17.05 1.65 -10.53
C GLY A 147 18.43 1.84 -11.16
N VAL A 148 19.22 2.70 -10.53
CA VAL A 148 20.65 2.84 -10.82
C VAL A 148 21.47 1.96 -9.85
N PRO A 149 22.72 1.60 -10.19
CA PRO A 149 23.56 0.75 -9.33
C PRO A 149 23.63 1.24 -7.87
N ASP A 150 23.61 0.29 -6.94
CA ASP A 150 23.70 0.50 -5.49
C ASP A 150 22.66 1.45 -4.87
N SER A 151 21.57 1.75 -5.58
CA SER A 151 20.53 2.69 -5.09
C SER A 151 19.50 2.05 -4.18
N TRP A 152 19.40 0.72 -4.15
CA TRP A 152 18.36 -0.03 -3.45
C TRP A 152 16.95 0.38 -3.89
N PHE A 153 16.79 0.62 -5.20
CA PHE A 153 15.52 0.96 -5.82
C PHE A 153 14.47 -0.14 -5.62
N GLY A 154 13.25 0.23 -5.24
CA GLY A 154 12.21 -0.73 -4.85
C GLY A 154 12.33 -1.20 -3.39
N SER A 155 13.10 -0.49 -2.56
CA SER A 155 13.13 -0.71 -1.11
C SER A 155 11.83 -0.22 -0.43
N SER A 156 11.16 0.76 -1.03
CA SER A 156 9.79 1.15 -0.68
C SER A 156 9.01 1.43 -1.96
N VAL A 157 7.73 1.07 -1.98
CA VAL A 157 6.80 1.27 -3.11
C VAL A 157 5.42 1.65 -2.58
N SER A 158 4.68 2.46 -3.32
CA SER A 158 3.29 2.82 -3.04
C SER A 158 2.62 3.39 -4.30
N THR A 159 1.29 3.42 -4.34
CA THR A 159 0.58 4.43 -5.13
C THR A 159 0.97 5.83 -4.65
N ALA A 160 1.05 6.77 -5.60
CA ALA A 160 1.13 8.19 -5.37
C ALA A 160 -0.26 8.87 -5.41
N GLY A 161 -1.29 8.14 -5.86
CA GLY A 161 -2.56 8.72 -6.32
C GLY A 161 -2.39 9.41 -7.67
N ASP A 162 -3.44 10.04 -8.18
CA ASP A 162 -3.37 10.90 -9.37
C ASP A 162 -2.72 12.25 -9.02
N VAL A 163 -1.39 12.35 -9.15
CA VAL A 163 -0.64 13.55 -8.76
C VAL A 163 -0.58 14.59 -9.88
N ASN A 164 -0.90 14.21 -11.12
CA ASN A 164 -0.87 15.09 -12.29
C ASN A 164 -2.28 15.51 -12.79
N GLY A 165 -3.34 14.90 -12.23
CA GLY A 165 -4.75 15.18 -12.49
C GLY A 165 -5.25 14.64 -13.83
N ASP A 166 -4.66 13.57 -14.36
CA ASP A 166 -5.03 12.99 -15.66
C ASP A 166 -6.10 11.89 -15.55
N GLY A 167 -6.52 11.54 -14.33
CA GLY A 167 -7.53 10.55 -14.03
C GLY A 167 -7.00 9.12 -13.89
N TYR A 168 -5.68 8.91 -13.91
CA TYR A 168 -5.03 7.65 -13.64
C TYR A 168 -4.24 7.75 -12.33
N ASP A 169 -4.19 6.67 -11.54
CA ASP A 169 -3.32 6.65 -10.39
C ASP A 169 -1.85 6.53 -10.82
N ASP A 170 -0.96 7.20 -10.09
CA ASP A 170 0.48 7.18 -10.32
C ASP A 170 1.19 6.30 -9.28
N VAL A 171 2.46 5.95 -9.54
CA VAL A 171 3.26 5.14 -8.60
C VAL A 171 4.51 5.87 -8.12
N ILE A 172 4.88 5.64 -6.87
CA ILE A 172 6.10 6.16 -6.25
C ILE A 172 7.01 5.04 -5.74
N ILE A 173 8.29 5.13 -6.05
CA ILE A 173 9.31 4.13 -5.70
C ILE A 173 10.50 4.79 -5.01
N GLY A 174 10.90 4.27 -3.85
CA GLY A 174 12.04 4.73 -3.07
C GLY A 174 13.35 3.99 -3.38
N ALA A 175 14.45 4.72 -3.28
CA ALA A 175 15.83 4.24 -3.46
C ALA A 175 16.77 4.97 -2.48
N TYR A 176 16.62 4.66 -1.18
CA TYR A 176 17.26 5.43 -0.12
C TYR A 176 18.80 5.36 -0.09
N ALA A 177 19.40 4.36 -0.73
CA ALA A 177 20.85 4.17 -0.72
C ALA A 177 21.56 4.96 -1.84
N TYR A 178 20.79 5.60 -2.74
CA TYR A 178 21.34 6.37 -3.84
C TYR A 178 22.42 7.37 -3.39
N ASN A 179 23.60 7.29 -4.03
CA ASN A 179 24.72 8.22 -3.93
C ASN A 179 25.08 8.60 -2.48
N TYR A 180 25.84 7.73 -1.80
CA TYR A 180 26.21 7.91 -0.39
C TYR A 180 24.99 8.13 0.51
N SER A 181 23.94 7.33 0.27
CA SER A 181 22.68 7.40 1.04
C SER A 181 22.04 8.79 1.03
N THR A 182 22.29 9.62 0.01
CA THR A 182 21.52 10.85 -0.20
C THR A 182 20.04 10.49 -0.39
N GLY A 183 19.79 9.41 -1.12
CA GLY A 183 18.46 8.84 -1.31
C GLY A 183 17.65 9.54 -2.39
N ARG A 184 16.75 8.79 -3.02
CA ARG A 184 15.82 9.27 -4.03
C ARG A 184 14.44 8.64 -3.89
N ALA A 185 13.44 9.35 -4.41
CA ALA A 185 12.15 8.80 -4.77
C ALA A 185 11.82 9.16 -6.23
N TYR A 186 11.10 8.28 -6.90
CA TYR A 186 10.77 8.37 -8.31
C TYR A 186 9.26 8.22 -8.46
N ILE A 187 8.62 9.15 -9.16
CA ILE A 187 7.23 9.03 -9.58
C ILE A 187 7.19 8.64 -11.05
N TYR A 188 6.28 7.74 -11.37
CA TYR A 188 5.94 7.32 -12.73
C TYR A 188 4.45 7.54 -12.92
N TYR A 189 4.09 8.31 -13.94
CA TYR A 189 2.71 8.60 -14.24
C TYR A 189 2.01 7.39 -14.84
N GLY A 190 0.77 7.17 -14.43
CA GLY A 190 -0.13 6.20 -15.02
C GLY A 190 -0.57 6.58 -16.44
N GLY A 191 -1.62 5.91 -16.89
CA GLY A 191 -2.28 6.19 -18.16
C GLY A 191 -1.82 5.32 -19.32
N SER A 192 -2.47 5.51 -20.47
CA SER A 192 -2.28 4.68 -21.66
C SER A 192 -0.85 4.70 -22.23
N ASN A 193 -0.06 5.71 -21.86
CA ASN A 193 1.33 5.89 -22.29
C ASN A 193 2.33 5.68 -21.14
N MET A 194 1.90 5.09 -20.02
CA MET A 194 2.78 4.72 -18.92
C MET A 194 4.00 3.98 -19.47
N ASN A 195 5.16 4.34 -18.95
CA ASN A 195 6.43 3.73 -19.32
C ASN A 195 7.38 3.70 -18.12
N ASN A 196 8.55 3.11 -18.31
CA ASN A 196 9.52 2.92 -17.23
C ASN A 196 10.56 4.06 -17.10
N SER A 197 10.30 5.22 -17.70
CA SER A 197 11.05 6.46 -17.49
C SER A 197 10.39 7.24 -16.36
N ALA A 198 11.16 7.69 -15.37
CA ALA A 198 10.59 8.45 -14.26
C ALA A 198 10.20 9.86 -14.71
N ASP A 199 9.00 10.30 -14.34
CA ASP A 199 8.47 11.63 -14.65
C ASP A 199 8.96 12.67 -13.64
N VAL A 200 8.98 12.32 -12.36
CA VAL A 200 9.52 13.17 -11.29
C VAL A 200 10.56 12.42 -10.48
N ILE A 201 11.73 13.04 -10.28
CA ILE A 201 12.80 12.49 -9.44
C ILE A 201 13.12 13.48 -8.32
N MET A 202 12.86 13.05 -7.08
CA MET A 202 13.16 13.79 -5.86
C MET A 202 14.44 13.23 -5.26
N THR A 203 15.40 14.10 -4.91
CA THR A 203 16.70 13.70 -4.35
C THR A 203 16.88 14.34 -2.98
N GLY A 204 17.38 13.57 -2.02
CA GLY A 204 17.67 14.09 -0.68
C GLY A 204 18.64 15.27 -0.70
N SER A 205 18.55 16.13 0.31
CA SER A 205 19.29 17.39 0.34
C SER A 205 20.78 17.26 0.66
N ALA A 206 21.20 16.13 1.24
CA ALA A 206 22.58 15.88 1.67
C ALA A 206 22.90 14.38 1.74
N MET A 207 24.19 14.04 1.82
CA MET A 207 24.64 12.67 2.10
C MET A 207 24.03 12.13 3.40
N GLU A 208 23.78 10.82 3.42
CA GLU A 208 23.12 10.14 4.53
C GLU A 208 21.70 10.63 4.85
N ASN A 209 21.04 11.43 4.01
CA ASN A 209 19.66 11.84 4.24
C ASN A 209 18.64 10.70 4.13
N ARG A 210 18.94 9.70 3.30
CA ARG A 210 18.11 8.51 3.04
C ARG A 210 16.68 8.85 2.64
N LEU A 211 16.50 9.90 1.82
CA LEU A 211 15.22 10.20 1.20
C LEU A 211 14.72 8.97 0.42
N GLY A 212 13.44 8.63 0.56
CA GLY A 212 12.85 7.46 -0.09
C GLY A 212 13.00 6.17 0.72
N VAL A 213 13.36 6.26 2.00
CA VAL A 213 13.30 5.11 2.93
C VAL A 213 11.86 4.64 3.14
N SER A 214 10.90 5.58 3.08
CA SER A 214 9.47 5.31 2.99
C SER A 214 8.83 6.29 2.02
N VAL A 215 7.84 5.82 1.26
CA VAL A 215 7.07 6.61 0.29
C VAL A 215 5.59 6.28 0.45
N ARG A 216 4.71 7.27 0.27
CA ARG A 216 3.26 7.07 0.25
C ARG A 216 2.55 8.25 -0.43
N SER A 217 1.36 8.01 -0.99
CA SER A 217 0.39 9.08 -1.21
C SER A 217 0.00 9.74 0.12
N ALA A 218 -0.12 11.06 0.12
CA ALA A 218 -0.68 11.83 1.21
C ALA A 218 -2.18 12.14 0.98
N GLY A 219 -2.73 11.78 -0.18
CA GLY A 219 -3.99 12.32 -0.69
C GLY A 219 -3.86 13.80 -1.04
N ASP A 220 -4.96 14.46 -1.35
CA ASP A 220 -5.00 15.92 -1.54
C ASP A 220 -5.00 16.64 -0.17
N VAL A 221 -3.81 17.00 0.33
CA VAL A 221 -3.67 17.62 1.65
C VAL A 221 -3.84 19.14 1.62
N ASN A 222 -3.76 19.75 0.43
CA ASN A 222 -3.88 21.21 0.26
C ASN A 222 -5.26 21.64 -0.31
N GLY A 223 -6.08 20.70 -0.77
CA GLY A 223 -7.42 20.90 -1.32
C GLY A 223 -7.44 21.43 -2.75
N ASP A 224 -6.40 21.18 -3.55
CA ASP A 224 -6.28 21.69 -4.93
C ASP A 224 -6.81 20.72 -6.00
N GLY A 225 -7.23 19.52 -5.60
CA GLY A 225 -7.78 18.49 -6.48
C GLY A 225 -6.74 17.54 -7.06
N TYR A 226 -5.48 17.65 -6.68
CA TYR A 226 -4.41 16.72 -7.07
C TYR A 226 -3.96 15.90 -5.87
N SER A 227 -3.55 14.65 -6.09
CA SER A 227 -2.94 13.86 -5.02
C SER A 227 -1.55 14.39 -4.68
N ASP A 228 -1.24 14.46 -3.40
CA ASP A 228 0.09 14.81 -2.89
C ASP A 228 0.85 13.55 -2.45
N VAL A 229 2.17 13.67 -2.31
CA VAL A 229 3.01 12.57 -1.79
C VAL A 229 3.79 12.97 -0.56
N ILE A 230 4.07 12.00 0.30
CA ILE A 230 4.93 12.14 1.47
C ILE A 230 6.08 11.13 1.43
N ILE A 231 7.30 11.64 1.64
CA ILE A 231 8.53 10.86 1.53
C ILE A 231 9.36 11.01 2.81
N GLY A 232 9.64 9.87 3.44
CA GLY A 232 10.50 9.80 4.61
C GLY A 232 11.97 9.98 4.24
N ALA A 233 12.68 10.69 5.12
CA ALA A 233 14.12 10.78 5.17
C ALA A 233 14.53 10.58 6.64
N ASP A 234 14.84 9.35 7.01
CA ASP A 234 15.01 8.97 8.43
C ASP A 234 16.35 9.40 9.04
N ARG A 235 17.16 10.11 8.26
CA ARG A 235 18.44 10.67 8.69
C ARG A 235 18.60 12.08 8.15
N ASN A 236 19.23 12.94 8.95
CA ASN A 236 19.68 14.25 8.49
C ASN A 236 21.10 14.46 9.03
N TYR A 237 21.99 14.99 8.18
CA TYR A 237 23.45 15.00 8.36
C TYR A 237 23.89 15.49 9.74
N SER A 238 23.16 16.45 10.33
CA SER A 238 23.55 17.15 11.56
C SER A 238 22.93 16.62 12.85
N SER A 239 21.84 15.85 12.81
CA SER A 239 21.01 15.67 14.02
C SER A 239 20.34 14.31 14.18
N TRP A 240 20.36 13.42 13.17
CA TRP A 240 19.61 12.14 13.19
C TRP A 240 18.11 12.30 13.54
N THR A 241 17.56 13.52 13.43
CA THR A 241 16.17 13.81 13.79
C THR A 241 15.19 13.24 12.78
N GLY A 242 15.66 12.94 11.56
CA GLY A 242 14.82 12.54 10.45
C GLY A 242 13.80 13.61 10.04
N GLY A 243 13.04 13.31 9.01
CA GLY A 243 11.91 14.12 8.59
C GLY A 243 11.03 13.43 7.56
N ALA A 244 9.88 14.05 7.31
CA ALA A 244 8.97 13.69 6.24
C ALA A 244 8.77 14.91 5.34
N ASN A 245 8.98 14.73 4.04
CA ASN A 245 8.87 15.77 3.03
C ASN A 245 7.57 15.54 2.25
N ILE A 246 6.70 16.54 2.22
CA ILE A 246 5.47 16.53 1.44
C ILE A 246 5.72 17.33 0.16
N TYR A 247 5.28 16.78 -0.96
CA TYR A 247 5.34 17.39 -2.28
C TYR A 247 3.93 17.45 -2.81
N PHE A 248 3.49 18.64 -3.21
CA PHE A 248 2.17 18.83 -3.74
C PHE A 248 2.10 18.35 -5.19
N GLY A 249 0.96 17.72 -5.51
CA GLY A 249 0.57 17.40 -6.87
C GLY A 249 0.29 18.68 -7.67
N GLY A 250 -0.09 18.47 -8.92
CA GLY A 250 -0.50 19.54 -9.82
C GLY A 250 -0.25 19.19 -11.28
N SER A 251 -0.85 19.97 -12.17
CA SER A 251 -0.66 19.84 -13.63
C SER A 251 0.81 19.93 -14.08
N SER A 252 1.69 20.39 -13.19
CA SER A 252 3.14 20.39 -13.36
C SER A 252 3.82 20.18 -12.01
N MET A 253 3.60 18.99 -11.42
CA MET A 253 4.33 18.56 -10.22
C MET A 253 5.83 18.75 -10.41
N ASN A 254 6.50 19.30 -9.40
CA ASN A 254 7.95 19.48 -9.41
C ASN A 254 8.62 18.67 -8.29
N ASN A 255 9.95 18.72 -8.20
CA ASN A 255 10.74 17.92 -7.26
C ASN A 255 11.22 18.70 -6.02
N THR A 256 10.60 19.83 -5.70
CA THR A 256 10.88 20.63 -4.51
C THR A 256 9.83 20.35 -3.45
N ALA A 257 10.25 20.05 -2.22
CA ALA A 257 9.31 19.79 -1.13
C ALA A 257 8.58 21.08 -0.73
N ASP A 258 7.27 21.01 -0.61
CA ASP A 258 6.40 22.12 -0.20
C ASP A 258 6.32 22.21 1.33
N VAL A 259 6.31 21.08 2.02
CA VAL A 259 6.31 21.01 3.49
C VAL A 259 7.37 20.03 3.97
N ILE A 260 8.19 20.46 4.93
CA ILE A 260 9.20 19.61 5.57
C ILE A 260 8.84 19.50 7.05
N LEU A 261 8.48 18.29 7.47
CA LEU A 261 8.24 17.94 8.87
C LEU A 261 9.53 17.37 9.45
N THR A 262 10.21 18.11 10.31
CA THR A 262 11.43 17.63 10.98
C THR A 262 11.09 16.95 12.30
N GLY A 263 11.76 15.85 12.63
CA GLY A 263 11.64 15.26 13.96
C GLY A 263 12.16 16.21 15.05
N GLU A 264 11.53 16.17 16.22
CA GLU A 264 12.01 16.89 17.42
C GLU A 264 13.34 16.27 17.88
N ALA A 265 14.35 17.10 18.14
CA ALA A 265 15.58 16.64 18.75
C ALA A 265 15.33 16.16 20.21
N PRO A 266 16.04 15.13 20.71
CA PRO A 266 15.85 14.58 22.05
C PRO A 266 16.18 15.53 23.23
N PHE A 267 16.38 16.82 23.00
CA PHE A 267 16.75 17.80 24.05
C PHE A 267 15.93 19.10 24.08
N ASN A 268 14.72 19.15 23.50
CA ASN A 268 13.81 20.30 23.71
C ASN A 268 12.93 20.14 24.96
N LEU A 269 13.56 20.16 26.14
CA LEU A 269 12.88 20.38 27.42
C LEU A 269 12.66 21.88 27.74
N SER A 270 12.72 22.76 26.75
CA SER A 270 12.50 24.21 26.94
C SER A 270 11.80 24.91 25.77
N GLY A 271 10.70 24.33 25.27
CA GLY A 271 9.95 24.91 24.16
C GLY A 271 8.45 24.58 24.12
N PHE A 272 7.84 24.17 25.23
CA PHE A 272 6.38 24.17 25.31
C PHE A 272 5.89 25.63 25.32
N PHE A 273 5.54 26.18 24.16
CA PHE A 273 4.37 27.03 23.92
C PHE A 273 4.39 27.52 22.46
N SER A 274 3.29 27.23 21.75
CA SER A 274 2.83 27.88 20.52
C SER A 274 2.76 27.01 19.26
N LEU A 275 1.97 25.93 19.34
CA LEU A 275 1.03 25.63 18.26
C LEU A 275 -0.36 26.11 18.70
N ILE A 276 -0.57 27.42 18.75
CA ILE A 276 -1.92 27.97 18.83
C ILE A 276 -2.55 27.78 17.46
N CYS A 277 -3.49 26.85 17.41
CA CYS A 277 -4.59 26.77 16.46
C CYS A 277 -5.06 28.18 16.05
N ARG A 278 -4.64 28.67 14.88
CA ARG A 278 -5.33 29.79 14.22
C ARG A 278 -6.60 29.23 13.60
N ARG A 279 -7.65 29.25 14.42
CA ARG A 279 -9.04 29.10 14.02
C ARG A 279 -9.34 30.17 12.95
N PHE A 280 -9.57 29.75 11.72
CA PHE A 280 -10.25 30.60 10.73
C PHE A 280 -11.60 31.00 11.33
N LYS A 281 -11.84 32.31 11.47
CA LYS A 281 -13.17 32.86 11.68
C LYS A 281 -13.68 33.34 10.33
N TRP A 282 -14.85 32.85 9.93
CA TRP A 282 -15.80 33.65 9.15
C TRP A 282 -16.43 34.68 10.09
#